data_AF-A0A6P4A8D8-F1
#
_entry.id   AF-A0A6P4A8D8-F1
#
_cell.length_a   1.000
_cell.length_b   1.000
_cell.length_c   1.000
_cell.angle_alpha   90.00
_cell.angle_beta   90.00
_cell.angle_gamma   90.00
#
_symmetry.space_group_name_H-M   'P 1'
#
loop_
_entity.id
_entity.type
_entity.pdbx_description
1 polymer ?
#
loop_
_entity_poly.entity_id
_entity_poly.type
_entity_poly.pdbx_seq_one_letter_code
_entity_poly.pdbx_strand_id
1 'polypeptide(L)'
;MEMRKIYVVHLYVALLFIQKKASDLVKHITIETVQQLYLTTTPKSIGIADLGCSSGPNTLSVIKDIIQAVQRTSLKMLQQARTPEFRVYLNDLPTNDFNSIFKSLPDFSKEFNKDRNGGGCTSSIFIGGYPGSFYGRLFPNSCLHFVYSSYSLHWLSRIPPGLYNEQGKSINRGTVHITKTSPLEVSIAYSKQFKEFGIKLLFYLCSRRQLSLSKKMKKGKKVEFE
;
A
#
# COMPACT_ATOMS: atom_id res chain seq x y z
N MET A 1 -8.38 -6.76 34.63
CA MET A 1 -8.89 -6.45 33.26
C MET A 1 -7.95 -5.52 32.47
N GLU A 2 -6.82 -5.10 33.04
CA GLU A 2 -5.87 -4.14 32.45
C GLU A 2 -4.71 -4.79 31.69
N MET A 3 -4.26 -5.96 32.15
CA MET A 3 -3.17 -6.74 31.54
C MET A 3 -3.42 -7.10 30.06
N ARG A 4 -4.66 -7.47 29.67
CA ARG A 4 -4.97 -7.84 28.27
C ARG A 4 -4.83 -6.67 27.29
N LYS A 5 -5.10 -5.43 27.72
CA LYS A 5 -4.90 -4.24 26.87
C LYS A 5 -3.41 -3.97 26.63
N ILE A 6 -2.59 -4.14 27.66
CA ILE A 6 -1.14 -3.95 27.61
C ILE A 6 -0.50 -4.95 26.63
N TYR A 7 -0.86 -6.25 26.68
CA TYR A 7 -0.33 -7.25 25.74
C TYR A 7 -0.72 -7.00 24.28
N VAL A 8 -1.95 -6.57 24.02
CA VAL A 8 -2.42 -6.26 22.65
C VAL A 8 -1.67 -5.05 22.08
N VAL A 9 -1.44 -4.01 22.89
CA VAL A 9 -0.65 -2.84 22.50
C VAL A 9 0.82 -3.22 22.25
N HIS A 10 1.44 -4.03 23.11
CA HIS A 10 2.82 -4.49 22.89
C HIS A 10 2.98 -5.35 21.65
N LEU A 11 2.04 -6.28 21.38
CA LEU A 11 2.08 -7.10 20.16
C LEU A 11 1.91 -6.24 18.90
N TYR A 12 1.00 -5.26 18.93
CA TYR A 12 0.81 -4.32 17.83
C TYR A 12 2.06 -3.46 17.57
N VAL A 13 2.70 -2.92 18.61
CA VAL A 13 3.95 -2.15 18.49
C VAL A 13 5.11 -3.02 17.96
N ALA A 14 5.23 -4.26 18.41
CA ALA A 14 6.24 -5.19 17.90
C ALA A 14 6.02 -5.55 16.42
N LEU A 15 4.76 -5.76 16.01
CA LEU A 15 4.39 -5.97 14.60
C LEU A 15 4.70 -4.73 13.76
N LEU A 16 4.40 -3.52 14.25
CA LEU A 16 4.74 -2.26 13.58
C LEU A 16 6.26 -2.09 13.40
N PHE A 17 7.07 -2.56 14.35
CA PHE A 17 8.53 -2.49 14.26
C PHE A 17 9.10 -3.45 13.22
N ILE A 18 8.58 -4.69 13.16
CA ILE A 18 8.97 -5.66 12.12
C ILE A 18 8.58 -5.15 10.73
N GLN A 19 7.35 -4.63 10.60
CA GLN A 19 6.86 -4.02 9.36
C GLN A 19 7.74 -2.85 8.91
N LYS A 20 8.17 -1.99 9.85
CA LYS A 20 9.07 -0.87 9.55
C LYS A 20 10.41 -1.37 9.03
N LYS A 21 11.06 -2.30 9.72
CA LYS A 21 12.35 -2.88 9.29
C LYS A 21 12.28 -3.51 7.89
N ALA A 22 11.22 -4.26 7.62
CA ALA A 22 11.05 -4.89 6.31
C ALA A 22 10.79 -3.84 5.22
N SER A 23 10.02 -2.79 5.53
CA SER A 23 9.79 -1.66 4.62
C SER A 23 11.09 -0.89 4.35
N ASP A 24 11.94 -0.69 5.37
CA ASP A 24 13.25 -0.06 5.23
C ASP A 24 14.19 -0.87 4.34
N LEU A 25 14.15 -2.20 4.42
CA LEU A 25 14.96 -3.11 3.59
C LEU A 25 14.65 -2.95 2.10
N VAL A 26 13.36 -2.81 1.74
CA VAL A 26 12.89 -2.67 0.36
C VAL A 26 12.67 -1.22 -0.06
N LYS A 27 13.03 -0.25 0.80
CA LYS A 27 12.82 1.18 0.56
C LYS A 27 13.47 1.63 -0.73
N HIS A 28 14.70 1.19 -1.01
CA HIS A 28 15.42 1.54 -2.24
C HIS A 28 14.63 1.17 -3.51
N ILE A 29 14.03 -0.03 -3.55
CA ILE A 29 13.18 -0.49 -4.67
C ILE A 29 11.98 0.43 -4.84
N THR A 30 11.33 0.80 -3.74
CA THR A 30 10.16 1.70 -3.75
C THR A 30 10.52 3.07 -4.32
N ILE A 31 11.65 3.62 -3.85
CA ILE A 31 12.16 4.92 -4.29
C ILE A 31 12.57 4.90 -5.76
N GLU A 32 13.33 3.91 -6.20
CA GLU A 32 13.73 3.79 -7.61
C GLU A 32 12.52 3.65 -8.52
N THR A 33 11.53 2.84 -8.14
CA THR A 33 10.31 2.63 -8.93
C THR A 33 9.52 3.92 -9.11
N VAL A 34 9.32 4.71 -8.05
CA VAL A 34 8.58 5.97 -8.18
C VAL A 34 9.37 7.03 -8.96
N GLN A 35 10.70 7.05 -8.82
CA GLN A 35 11.54 7.95 -9.61
C GLN A 35 11.47 7.62 -11.10
N GLN A 36 11.56 6.34 -11.47
CA GLN A 36 11.43 5.88 -12.86
C GLN A 36 10.03 6.17 -13.42
N LEU A 37 8.98 5.94 -12.63
CA LEU A 37 7.60 6.29 -12.99
C LEU A 37 7.50 7.79 -13.32
N TYR A 38 8.04 8.65 -12.46
CA TYR A 38 8.01 10.09 -12.67
C TYR A 38 8.80 10.52 -13.91
N LEU A 39 10.02 9.99 -14.10
CA LEU A 39 10.86 10.28 -15.27
C LEU A 39 10.17 9.88 -16.59
N THR A 40 9.45 8.76 -16.58
CA THR A 40 8.80 8.22 -17.78
C THR A 40 7.51 8.95 -18.12
N THR A 41 6.75 9.39 -17.12
CA THR A 41 5.38 9.90 -17.32
C THR A 41 5.24 11.41 -17.14
N THR A 42 6.16 12.05 -16.42
CA THR A 42 6.20 13.50 -16.10
C THR A 42 4.81 14.11 -15.84
N PRO A 43 4.00 13.51 -14.95
CA PRO A 43 2.61 13.90 -14.78
C PRO A 43 2.53 15.21 -13.98
N LYS A 44 1.51 16.03 -14.27
CA LYS A 44 1.23 17.25 -13.48
C LYS A 44 0.71 16.93 -12.07
N SER A 45 0.10 15.75 -11.89
CA SER A 45 -0.35 15.24 -10.60
C SER A 45 -0.07 13.75 -10.48
N ILE A 46 0.42 13.32 -9.32
CA ILE A 46 0.69 11.91 -9.00
C ILE A 46 -0.31 11.44 -7.97
N GLY A 47 -1.00 10.35 -8.30
CA GLY A 47 -1.87 9.63 -7.37
C GLY A 47 -1.11 8.47 -6.72
N ILE A 48 -1.04 8.45 -5.40
CA ILE A 48 -0.34 7.44 -4.60
C ILE A 48 -1.37 6.80 -3.67
N ALA A 49 -1.55 5.48 -3.74
CA ALA A 49 -2.35 4.75 -2.77
C ALA A 49 -1.46 3.93 -1.83
N ASP A 50 -1.76 3.94 -0.53
CA ASP A 50 -1.24 2.98 0.44
C ASP A 50 -2.37 2.02 0.84
N LEU A 51 -2.27 0.75 0.43
CA LEU A 51 -3.29 -0.27 0.68
C LEU A 51 -2.97 -1.05 1.95
N GLY A 52 -3.82 -0.91 2.97
CA GLY A 52 -3.58 -1.42 4.32
C GLY A 52 -2.63 -0.53 5.11
N CYS A 53 -2.93 0.78 5.15
CA CYS A 53 -2.07 1.79 5.76
C CYS A 53 -1.96 1.68 7.29
N SER A 54 -2.86 0.93 7.94
CA SER A 54 -2.98 0.82 9.39
C SER A 54 -3.18 2.20 10.05
N SER A 55 -2.91 2.32 11.35
CA SER A 55 -3.08 3.57 12.13
C SER A 55 -1.76 4.13 12.68
N GLY A 56 -0.62 3.53 12.32
CA GLY A 56 0.70 3.89 12.83
C GLY A 56 1.43 4.96 12.00
N PRO A 57 2.55 5.53 12.51
CA PRO A 57 3.32 6.55 11.79
C PRO A 57 4.02 6.04 10.52
N ASN A 58 4.07 4.71 10.35
CA ASN A 58 4.78 4.07 9.24
C ASN A 58 4.26 4.53 7.87
N THR A 59 2.93 4.63 7.70
CA THR A 59 2.32 5.06 6.42
C THR A 59 2.81 6.46 6.02
N LEU A 60 2.73 7.43 6.93
CA LEU A 60 3.14 8.81 6.65
C LEU A 60 4.65 8.91 6.40
N SER A 61 5.48 8.13 7.10
CA SER A 61 6.92 8.07 6.84
C SER A 61 7.23 7.60 5.42
N VAL A 62 6.59 6.52 4.96
CA VAL A 62 6.80 6.00 3.60
C VAL A 62 6.31 7.01 2.56
N ILE A 63 5.14 7.62 2.77
CA ILE A 63 4.62 8.66 1.89
C ILE A 63 5.58 9.86 1.82
N LYS A 64 6.16 10.29 2.95
CA LYS A 64 7.19 11.35 2.97
C LYS A 64 8.36 10.99 2.07
N ASP A 65 8.90 9.77 2.22
CA ASP A 65 10.04 9.29 1.44
C ASP A 65 9.75 9.27 -0.07
N ILE A 66 8.58 8.77 -0.46
CA ILE A 66 8.12 8.72 -1.86
C ILE A 66 8.03 10.12 -2.46
N ILE A 67 7.39 11.06 -1.75
CA ILE A 67 7.21 12.43 -2.23
C ILE A 67 8.57 13.13 -2.36
N GLN A 68 9.45 13.01 -1.36
CA GLN A 68 10.79 13.59 -1.39
C GLN A 68 11.63 13.03 -2.54
N ALA A 69 11.52 11.74 -2.84
CA ALA A 69 12.23 11.13 -3.97
C ALA A 69 11.80 11.75 -5.32
N VAL A 70 10.49 11.90 -5.54
CA VAL A 70 9.97 12.54 -6.75
C VAL A 70 10.41 14.00 -6.84
N GLN A 71 10.32 14.76 -5.74
CA GLN A 71 10.75 16.16 -5.70
C GLN A 71 12.23 16.32 -6.05
N ARG A 72 13.11 15.51 -5.44
CA ARG A 72 14.55 15.51 -5.74
C ARG A 72 14.82 15.18 -7.21
N THR A 73 14.10 14.22 -7.78
CA THR A 73 14.23 13.88 -9.20
C THR A 73 13.74 15.01 -10.11
N SER A 74 12.64 15.68 -9.75
CA SER A 74 12.13 16.85 -10.48
C SER A 74 13.13 17.99 -10.52
N LEU A 75 13.73 18.32 -9.38
CA LEU A 75 14.73 19.40 -9.27
C LEU A 75 15.99 19.13 -10.10
N LYS A 76 16.43 17.88 -10.19
CA LYS A 76 17.63 17.49 -10.96
C LYS A 76 17.42 17.57 -12.47
N MET A 77 16.23 17.20 -12.95
CA MET A 77 15.98 16.98 -14.37
C MET A 77 15.52 18.22 -15.14
N LEU A 78 14.84 19.14 -14.46
CA LEU A 78 14.13 20.23 -15.11
C LEU A 78 14.43 21.50 -14.34
N GLN A 79 15.35 22.31 -14.85
CA GLN A 79 15.84 23.57 -14.26
C GLN A 79 14.77 24.65 -13.97
N GLN A 80 13.47 24.32 -13.96
CA GLN A 80 12.35 25.15 -13.53
C GLN A 80 11.00 24.39 -13.50
N ALA A 81 10.97 23.05 -13.55
CA ALA A 81 9.67 22.36 -13.58
C ALA A 81 8.95 22.43 -12.23
N ARG A 82 7.72 22.94 -12.30
CA ARG A 82 6.71 22.90 -11.25
C ARG A 82 6.60 21.45 -10.74
N THR A 83 6.88 21.26 -9.45
CA THR A 83 6.69 19.94 -8.83
C THR A 83 5.24 19.49 -8.95
N PRO A 84 4.99 18.18 -9.15
CA PRO A 84 3.64 17.69 -9.33
C PRO A 84 2.81 17.86 -8.05
N GLU A 85 1.50 17.93 -8.23
CA GLU A 85 0.56 17.81 -7.12
C GLU A 85 0.48 16.35 -6.67
N PHE A 86 0.57 16.10 -5.37
CA PHE A 86 0.48 14.76 -4.80
C PHE A 86 -0.91 14.52 -4.24
N ARG A 87 -1.57 13.47 -4.71
CA ARG A 87 -2.84 12.97 -4.19
C ARG A 87 -2.58 11.63 -3.52
N VAL A 88 -2.64 11.61 -2.19
CA VAL A 88 -2.34 10.44 -1.36
C VAL A 88 -3.65 9.86 -0.85
N TYR A 89 -3.82 8.57 -1.09
CA TYR A 89 -4.99 7.80 -0.75
C TYR A 89 -4.61 6.74 0.28
N LEU A 90 -4.94 6.97 1.54
CA LEU A 90 -4.66 6.05 2.64
C LEU A 90 -5.85 5.09 2.77
N ASN A 91 -5.67 3.83 2.39
CA ASN A 91 -6.72 2.83 2.43
C ASN A 91 -6.49 1.83 3.56
N ASP A 92 -7.57 1.51 4.27
CA ASP A 92 -7.68 0.38 5.17
C ASP A 92 -9.16 0.00 5.34
N LEU A 93 -9.46 -1.05 6.10
CA LEU A 93 -10.82 -1.41 6.44
C LEU A 93 -11.52 -0.29 7.23
N PRO A 94 -12.86 -0.19 7.17
CA PRO A 94 -13.61 0.82 7.92
C PRO A 94 -13.39 0.79 9.45
N THR A 95 -12.90 -0.33 9.97
CA THR A 95 -12.58 -0.53 11.39
C THR A 95 -11.22 0.04 11.80
N ASN A 96 -10.41 0.53 10.86
CA ASN A 96 -9.12 1.15 11.14
C ASN A 96 -9.30 2.52 11.82
N ASP A 97 -8.34 2.91 12.67
CA ASP A 97 -8.35 4.20 13.35
C ASP A 97 -7.74 5.31 12.48
N PHE A 98 -8.51 5.72 11.46
CA PHE A 98 -8.15 6.87 10.62
C PHE A 98 -8.04 8.18 11.42
N ASN A 99 -8.71 8.30 12.56
CA ASN A 99 -8.64 9.51 13.38
C ASN A 99 -7.23 9.72 13.92
N SER A 100 -6.54 8.65 14.34
CA SER A 100 -5.14 8.72 14.75
C SER A 100 -4.23 9.22 13.62
N ILE A 101 -4.46 8.77 12.38
CA ILE A 101 -3.72 9.27 11.21
C ILE A 101 -4.01 10.75 11.01
N PHE A 102 -5.28 11.16 10.99
CA PHE A 102 -5.67 12.55 10.75
C PHE A 102 -5.14 13.51 11.81
N LYS A 103 -5.08 13.08 13.08
CA LYS A 103 -4.45 13.85 14.17
C LYS A 103 -2.95 14.07 13.96
N SER A 104 -2.26 13.19 13.26
CA SER A 104 -0.81 13.30 12.98
C SER A 104 -0.47 14.11 11.72
N LEU A 105 -1.45 14.40 10.86
CA LEU A 105 -1.24 15.16 9.61
C LEU A 105 -0.67 16.58 9.83
N PRO A 106 -1.07 17.36 10.86
CA PRO A 106 -0.48 18.67 11.10
C PRO A 106 1.03 18.62 11.34
N ASP A 107 1.49 17.64 12.11
CA ASP A 107 2.92 17.50 12.41
C ASP A 107 3.69 16.96 11.22
N PHE A 108 3.11 16.02 10.45
CA PHE A 108 3.64 15.63 9.15
C PHE A 108 3.83 16.83 8.22
N SER A 109 2.84 17.73 8.12
CA SER A 109 2.94 18.93 7.28
C SER A 109 4.04 19.88 7.76
N LYS A 110 4.17 20.10 9.07
CA LYS A 110 5.25 20.92 9.65
C LYS A 110 6.61 20.32 9.34
N GLU A 111 6.80 19.03 9.56
CA GLU A 111 8.06 18.33 9.31
C GLU A 111 8.42 18.40 7.82
N PHE A 112 7.44 18.21 6.95
CA PHE A 112 7.63 18.31 5.50
C PHE A 112 8.04 19.72 5.06
N ASN A 113 7.56 20.77 5.74
CA ASN A 113 7.90 22.16 5.45
C ASN A 113 9.22 22.62 6.08
N LYS A 114 9.64 22.07 7.22
CA LYS A 114 10.96 22.37 7.83
C LYS A 114 12.13 21.94 6.94
N ASP A 115 11.98 20.84 6.22
CA ASP A 115 12.97 20.35 5.24
C ASP A 115 13.11 21.30 4.01
N ARG A 116 12.31 22.38 3.91
CA ARG A 116 12.23 23.31 2.76
C ARG A 116 12.84 24.68 3.00
N ASN A 117 13.71 24.85 4.01
CA ASN A 117 14.35 26.14 4.36
C ASN A 117 15.23 26.80 3.26
N GLY A 118 15.18 26.34 2.01
CA GLY A 118 15.67 27.06 0.82
C GLY A 118 14.59 27.05 -0.25
N GLY A 119 13.93 28.20 -0.45
CA GLY A 119 12.76 28.35 -1.31
C GLY A 119 12.92 27.78 -2.72
N GLY A 120 11.86 27.17 -3.24
CA GLY A 120 11.80 26.80 -4.66
C GLY A 120 10.71 25.81 -5.09
N CYS A 121 10.04 25.11 -4.17
CA CYS A 121 8.96 24.20 -4.57
C CYS A 121 7.84 24.20 -3.56
N THR A 122 6.61 24.48 -3.99
CA THR A 122 5.37 24.32 -3.22
C THR A 122 4.56 23.18 -3.86
N SER A 123 4.99 21.93 -3.64
CA SER A 123 4.16 20.79 -4.04
C SER A 123 2.95 20.74 -3.12
N SER A 124 1.76 20.82 -3.70
CA SER A 124 0.52 20.61 -2.97
C SER A 124 0.39 19.12 -2.67
N ILE A 125 0.24 18.77 -1.39
CA ILE A 125 0.04 17.40 -0.93
C ILE A 125 -1.38 17.32 -0.36
N PHE A 126 -2.22 16.48 -0.97
CA PHE A 126 -3.58 16.23 -0.56
C PHE A 126 -3.68 14.80 -0.05
N ILE A 127 -4.01 14.62 1.23
CA ILE A 127 -4.09 13.30 1.87
C ILE A 127 -5.55 13.04 2.23
N GLY A 128 -6.07 11.87 1.87
CA GLY A 128 -7.43 11.44 2.22
C GLY A 128 -7.47 9.97 2.66
N GLY A 129 -8.35 9.67 3.61
CA GLY A 129 -8.66 8.30 4.03
C GLY A 129 -9.73 7.65 3.15
N TYR A 130 -9.51 6.39 2.77
CA TYR A 130 -10.38 5.60 1.89
C TYR A 130 -10.76 4.30 2.60
N PRO A 131 -11.82 4.33 3.45
CA PRO A 131 -12.25 3.16 4.18
C PRO A 131 -12.90 2.14 3.24
N GLY A 132 -12.41 0.89 3.26
CA GLY A 132 -12.95 -0.19 2.46
C GLY A 132 -11.94 -1.31 2.21
N SER A 133 -12.43 -2.49 1.85
CA SER A 133 -11.55 -3.59 1.45
C SER A 133 -10.91 -3.31 0.10
N PHE A 134 -9.58 -3.41 0.02
CA PHE A 134 -8.86 -3.33 -1.26
C PHE A 134 -9.15 -4.49 -2.22
N TYR A 135 -9.84 -5.55 -1.78
CA TYR A 135 -10.35 -6.60 -2.67
C TYR A 135 -11.56 -6.16 -3.50
N GLY A 136 -12.10 -4.95 -3.25
CA GLY A 136 -13.14 -4.30 -4.03
C GLY A 136 -12.66 -3.03 -4.73
N ARG A 137 -13.59 -2.34 -5.39
CA ARG A 137 -13.33 -1.05 -6.03
C ARG A 137 -13.27 0.06 -4.98
N LEU A 138 -12.16 0.77 -4.91
CA LEU A 138 -11.93 1.86 -3.94
C LEU A 138 -11.80 3.25 -4.59
N PHE A 139 -11.21 3.34 -5.78
CA PHE A 139 -10.89 4.62 -6.38
C PHE A 139 -11.61 4.84 -7.71
N PRO A 140 -11.78 6.10 -8.14
CA PRO A 140 -12.25 6.43 -9.49
C PRO A 140 -11.31 5.91 -10.56
N ASN A 141 -11.78 5.92 -11.81
CA ASN A 141 -10.92 5.46 -12.89
C ASN A 141 -9.74 6.42 -13.15
N SER A 142 -8.57 5.86 -13.48
CA SER A 142 -7.34 6.54 -13.91
C SER A 142 -6.81 7.60 -12.93
N CYS A 143 -7.03 7.43 -11.63
CA CYS A 143 -6.56 8.37 -10.62
C CYS A 143 -5.20 7.99 -10.01
N LEU A 144 -4.79 6.72 -10.07
CA LEU A 144 -3.56 6.23 -9.44
C LEU A 144 -2.40 6.19 -10.44
N HIS A 145 -1.20 6.40 -9.93
CA HIS A 145 0.06 6.27 -10.67
C HIS A 145 1.00 5.30 -9.95
N PHE A 146 0.96 5.31 -8.61
CA PHE A 146 1.74 4.43 -7.77
C PHE A 146 0.85 3.81 -6.68
N VAL A 147 1.07 2.53 -6.40
CA VAL A 147 0.37 1.81 -5.34
C VAL A 147 1.42 1.15 -4.46
N TYR A 148 1.40 1.52 -3.19
CA TYR A 148 2.20 0.93 -2.13
C TYR A 148 1.32 0.00 -1.30
N SER A 149 1.90 -1.10 -0.86
CA SER A 149 1.26 -2.05 0.03
C SER A 149 2.36 -2.82 0.74
N SER A 150 2.36 -2.77 2.07
CA SER A 150 3.34 -3.45 2.90
C SER A 150 2.62 -4.23 4.00
N TYR A 151 2.90 -5.53 4.11
CA TYR A 151 2.31 -6.41 5.12
C TYR A 151 0.77 -6.41 5.18
N SER A 152 0.09 -6.15 4.06
CA SER A 152 -1.37 -6.21 4.00
C SER A 152 -1.92 -7.27 3.04
N LEU A 153 -1.19 -7.61 1.97
CA LEU A 153 -1.65 -8.57 0.95
C LEU A 153 -1.80 -10.01 1.44
N HIS A 154 -1.18 -10.38 2.57
CA HIS A 154 -1.32 -11.71 3.14
C HIS A 154 -2.66 -11.92 3.85
N TRP A 155 -3.39 -10.85 4.18
CA TRP A 155 -4.72 -10.93 4.79
C TRP A 155 -5.74 -11.37 3.76
N LEU A 156 -6.30 -12.56 3.92
CA LEU A 156 -7.35 -13.06 3.03
C LEU A 156 -8.65 -12.26 3.20
N SER A 157 -9.41 -12.14 2.12
CA SER A 157 -10.72 -11.47 2.11
C SER A 157 -11.76 -12.13 3.02
N ARG A 158 -11.62 -13.44 3.26
CA ARG A 158 -12.44 -14.28 4.15
C ARG A 158 -11.68 -15.55 4.47
N ILE A 159 -12.17 -16.28 5.47
CA ILE A 159 -11.72 -17.64 5.77
C ILE A 159 -12.03 -18.53 4.56
N PRO A 160 -11.07 -19.33 4.03
CA PRO A 160 -11.32 -20.20 2.89
C PRO A 160 -12.47 -21.18 3.19
N PRO A 161 -13.53 -21.22 2.35
CA PRO A 161 -14.66 -22.13 2.58
C PRO A 161 -14.25 -23.60 2.63
N GLY A 162 -13.22 -23.99 1.86
CA GLY A 162 -12.66 -25.34 1.84
C GLY A 162 -11.97 -25.77 3.14
N LEU A 163 -11.94 -24.93 4.17
CA LEU A 163 -11.50 -25.34 5.51
C LEU A 163 -12.58 -26.06 6.31
N TYR A 164 -13.83 -26.01 5.88
CA TYR A 164 -14.94 -26.65 6.57
C TYR A 164 -15.45 -27.82 5.73
N ASN A 165 -15.68 -28.96 6.37
CA ASN A 165 -16.32 -30.10 5.73
C ASN A 165 -17.85 -29.88 5.63
N GLU A 166 -18.57 -30.83 5.04
CA GLU A 166 -20.03 -30.76 4.86
C GLU A 166 -20.80 -30.61 6.17
N GLN A 167 -20.24 -31.10 7.28
CA GLN A 167 -20.81 -30.95 8.63
C GLN A 167 -20.42 -29.62 9.31
N GLY A 168 -19.77 -28.69 8.60
CA GLY A 168 -19.33 -27.40 9.13
C GLY A 168 -18.14 -27.47 10.10
N LYS A 169 -17.45 -28.61 10.19
CA LYS A 169 -16.30 -28.81 11.07
C LYS A 169 -15.01 -28.45 10.33
N SER A 170 -14.13 -27.72 11.02
CA SER A 170 -12.80 -27.40 10.49
C SER A 170 -11.99 -28.67 10.23
N ILE A 171 -11.43 -28.77 9.03
CA ILE A 171 -10.45 -29.80 8.67
C ILE A 171 -9.07 -29.50 9.27
N ASN A 172 -8.79 -28.24 9.61
CA ASN A 172 -7.57 -27.81 10.29
C ASN A 172 -7.75 -27.96 11.81
N ARG A 173 -7.64 -29.19 12.31
CA ARG A 173 -7.91 -29.51 13.73
C ARG A 173 -6.74 -29.08 14.62
N GLY A 174 -7.05 -28.38 15.71
CA GLY A 174 -6.07 -28.02 16.75
C GLY A 174 -5.13 -26.86 16.38
N THR A 175 -5.31 -26.23 15.23
CA THR A 175 -4.53 -25.06 14.80
C THR A 175 -5.44 -23.96 14.26
N VAL A 176 -5.00 -22.71 14.41
CA VAL A 176 -5.76 -21.52 13.98
C VAL A 176 -5.28 -20.98 12.61
N HIS A 177 -4.23 -21.58 12.05
CA HIS A 177 -3.63 -21.21 10.77
C HIS A 177 -2.97 -22.41 10.10
N ILE A 178 -2.48 -22.26 8.86
CA ILE A 178 -1.64 -23.26 8.20
C ILE A 178 -0.36 -23.47 9.01
N THR A 179 -0.05 -24.73 9.31
CA THR A 179 1.22 -25.14 9.92
C THR A 179 1.84 -26.26 9.09
N LYS A 180 3.08 -26.64 9.43
CA LYS A 180 3.74 -27.82 8.83
C LYS A 180 2.99 -29.14 9.09
N THR A 181 2.13 -29.16 10.11
CA THR A 181 1.32 -30.31 10.51
C THR A 181 -0.11 -30.26 9.96
N SER A 182 -0.49 -29.20 9.25
CA SER A 182 -1.80 -29.09 8.62
C SER A 182 -1.95 -30.09 7.47
N PRO A 183 -3.15 -30.68 7.30
CA PRO A 183 -3.47 -31.48 6.12
C PRO A 183 -3.26 -30.70 4.82
N LEU A 184 -2.95 -31.40 3.73
CA LEU A 184 -2.68 -30.79 2.42
C LEU A 184 -3.87 -29.96 1.92
N GLU A 185 -5.08 -30.41 2.19
CA GLU A 185 -6.35 -29.77 1.84
C GLU A 185 -6.45 -28.35 2.43
N VAL A 186 -5.90 -28.13 3.63
CA VAL A 186 -5.83 -26.81 4.25
C VAL A 186 -4.98 -25.89 3.40
N SER A 187 -3.76 -26.30 3.06
CA SER A 187 -2.84 -25.51 2.22
C SER A 187 -3.43 -25.21 0.84
N ILE A 188 -4.11 -26.19 0.23
CA ILE A 188 -4.82 -26.00 -1.04
C ILE A 188 -5.96 -24.98 -0.90
N ALA A 189 -6.76 -25.06 0.17
CA ALA A 189 -7.87 -24.13 0.42
C ALA A 189 -7.37 -22.68 0.57
N TYR A 190 -6.32 -22.47 1.38
CA TYR A 190 -5.69 -21.15 1.51
C TYR A 190 -5.08 -20.66 0.19
N SER A 191 -4.39 -21.53 -0.55
CA SER A 191 -3.80 -21.18 -1.85
C SER A 191 -4.86 -20.77 -2.86
N LYS A 192 -5.98 -21.51 -2.94
CA LYS A 192 -7.11 -21.20 -3.81
C LYS A 192 -7.72 -19.84 -3.47
N GLN A 193 -7.95 -19.59 -2.17
CA GLN A 193 -8.44 -18.31 -1.69
C GLN A 193 -7.48 -17.16 -2.03
N PHE A 194 -6.17 -17.35 -1.81
CA PHE A 194 -5.17 -16.34 -2.14
C PHE A 194 -5.13 -16.04 -3.64
N LYS A 195 -5.16 -17.08 -4.50
CA LYS A 195 -5.15 -16.91 -5.96
C LYS A 195 -6.39 -16.18 -6.44
N GLU A 196 -7.58 -16.55 -5.98
CA GLU A 196 -8.81 -15.92 -6.43
C GLU A 196 -8.85 -14.42 -6.14
N PHE A 197 -8.44 -14.02 -4.93
CA PHE A 197 -8.51 -12.63 -4.50
C PHE A 197 -7.26 -11.81 -4.88
N GLY A 198 -6.09 -12.43 -4.88
CA GLY A 198 -4.84 -11.82 -5.34
C GLY A 198 -4.86 -11.52 -6.84
N ILE A 199 -5.35 -12.46 -7.67
CA ILE A 199 -5.53 -12.22 -9.11
C ILE A 199 -6.60 -11.16 -9.35
N LYS A 200 -7.71 -11.16 -8.61
CA LYS A 200 -8.73 -10.10 -8.69
C LYS A 200 -8.15 -8.73 -8.34
N LEU A 201 -7.35 -8.64 -7.29
CA LEU A 201 -6.66 -7.40 -6.89
C LEU A 201 -5.68 -6.94 -7.98
N LEU A 202 -4.84 -7.85 -8.48
CA LEU A 202 -3.86 -7.52 -9.53
C LEU A 202 -4.57 -7.10 -10.82
N PHE A 203 -5.61 -7.82 -11.24
CA PHE A 203 -6.40 -7.45 -12.42
C PHE A 203 -7.12 -6.12 -12.20
N TYR A 204 -7.61 -5.84 -11.00
CA TYR A 204 -8.23 -4.57 -10.67
C TYR A 204 -7.25 -3.39 -10.74
N LEU A 205 -6.05 -3.54 -10.16
CA LEU A 205 -5.01 -2.51 -10.18
C LEU A 205 -4.39 -2.33 -11.57
N CYS A 206 -4.12 -3.44 -12.30
CA CYS A 206 -3.50 -3.43 -13.62
C CYS A 206 -4.49 -3.18 -14.77
N SER A 207 -5.80 -3.34 -14.55
CA SER A 207 -6.79 -2.86 -15.51
C SER A 207 -6.54 -1.37 -15.68
N ARG A 208 -6.29 -0.91 -16.91
CA ARG A 208 -6.07 0.51 -17.32
C ARG A 208 -7.14 1.48 -16.83
N ARG A 209 -8.17 0.96 -16.16
CA ARG A 209 -9.20 1.67 -15.44
C ARG A 209 -8.68 2.37 -14.19
N GLN A 210 -7.61 2.02 -13.48
CA GLN A 210 -7.19 2.75 -12.26
C GLN A 210 -5.84 3.46 -12.43
N LEU A 211 -4.92 2.84 -13.16
CA LEU A 211 -3.59 3.39 -13.42
C LEU A 211 -3.60 4.35 -14.62
N SER A 212 -3.12 5.56 -14.39
CA SER A 212 -2.79 6.55 -15.41
C SER A 212 -1.50 6.12 -16.12
N LEU A 213 -1.63 5.27 -17.15
CA LEU A 213 -0.51 4.97 -18.05
C LEU A 213 -0.50 6.00 -19.18
N SER A 214 0.57 6.79 -19.28
CA SER A 214 0.80 7.69 -20.40
C SER A 214 0.83 6.90 -21.72
N LYS A 215 0.06 7.34 -22.72
CA LYS A 215 -0.05 6.76 -24.07
C LYS A 215 1.28 6.73 -24.87
N LYS A 216 2.41 7.15 -24.30
CA LYS A 216 3.72 7.21 -24.98
C LYS A 216 4.51 5.89 -25.02
N MET A 217 3.99 4.78 -24.51
CA MET A 217 4.52 3.45 -24.86
C MET A 217 4.14 3.07 -26.30
N LYS A 218 4.87 3.64 -27.26
CA LYS A 218 4.93 3.11 -28.64
C LYS A 218 5.48 1.68 -28.57
N LYS A 219 4.72 0.75 -29.19
CA LYS A 219 5.06 -0.61 -29.63
C LYS A 219 6.47 -1.11 -29.25
N GLY A 220 6.55 -2.11 -28.37
CA GLY A 220 7.80 -2.84 -28.14
C GLY A 220 7.64 -4.06 -27.23
N LYS A 221 7.62 -5.24 -27.86
CA LYS A 221 7.78 -6.62 -27.35
C LYS A 221 6.73 -7.15 -26.37
N LYS A 222 5.95 -8.13 -26.86
CA LYS A 222 5.29 -9.15 -26.04
C LYS A 222 6.37 -9.85 -25.21
N VAL A 223 6.15 -9.96 -23.91
CA VAL A 223 6.84 -10.94 -23.08
C VAL A 223 5.86 -12.09 -22.93
N GLU A 224 6.13 -13.18 -23.63
CA GLU A 224 5.51 -14.48 -23.36
C GLU A 224 6.14 -15.03 -22.08
N PHE A 225 5.30 -15.56 -21.19
CA PHE A 225 5.75 -16.34 -20.05
C PHE A 225 5.71 -17.81 -20.49
N GLU A 226 6.88 -18.45 -20.55
CA GLU A 226 6.97 -19.92 -20.45
C GLU A 226 6.67 -20.37 -19.01
#